data_AF-A0A178DD88-F1
#
_entry.id   AF-A0A178DD88-F1
#
_cell.length_a   1.000
_cell.length_b   1.000
_cell.length_c   1.000
_cell.angle_alpha   90.00
_cell.angle_beta   90.00
_cell.angle_gamma   90.00
#
_symmetry.space_group_name_H-M   'P 1'
#
loop_
_entity.id
_entity.type
_entity.pdbx_description
1 polymer ?
#
loop_
_entity_poly.entity_id
_entity_poly.type
_entity_poly.pdbx_seq_one_letter_code
_entity_poly.pdbx_strand_id
1 'polypeptide(L)'
;MDMASLMNPDASASRRGQESDELEIDHGYDTEDSGFEQDSVLTQSVRSSIYQYKVENGRTYHAYKEGQYFMPNDAAEHERMELQHRAMFLAAGSQLFYAPVKNLHHVLDLGTGVGTWAIDVADAHPETPVTGVDLSPIQPTVAPPNIKWEIDDVGDRWTWPLNHFDLIYSQFMLSGSIADFPKYFRQAFR
;
A
#
# COMPACT_ATOMS: atom_id res chain seq x y z
N MET A 1 -63.09 0.66 40.38
CA MET A 1 -63.72 1.39 39.26
C MET A 1 -62.94 0.96 38.03
N ASP A 2 -63.30 -0.14 37.36
CA ASP A 2 -64.35 -0.23 36.31
C ASP A 2 -64.16 0.82 35.21
N MET A 3 -64.24 0.55 33.90
CA MET A 3 -64.37 -0.63 33.04
C MET A 3 -64.54 -0.03 31.63
N ALA A 4 -63.85 -0.57 30.61
CA ALA A 4 -64.28 -0.56 29.20
C ALA A 4 -64.40 0.83 28.52
N SER A 5 -64.43 1.08 27.21
CA SER A 5 -64.38 0.36 25.93
C SER A 5 -64.25 1.49 24.87
N LEU A 6 -63.71 1.36 23.64
CA LEU A 6 -64.18 0.55 22.51
C LEU A 6 -63.20 0.74 21.35
N MET A 7 -62.85 -0.38 20.70
CA MET A 7 -62.42 -0.46 19.30
C MET A 7 -63.56 -0.10 18.34
N ASN A 8 -63.22 0.34 17.11
CA ASN A 8 -63.57 -0.23 15.77
C ASN A 8 -63.65 0.85 14.66
N PRO A 9 -63.64 0.52 13.33
CA PRO A 9 -62.52 -0.06 12.57
C PRO A 9 -62.41 0.53 11.12
N ASP A 10 -61.40 0.05 10.38
CA ASP A 10 -61.33 -0.20 8.91
C ASP A 10 -61.74 0.85 7.84
N ALA A 11 -60.80 1.16 6.94
CA ALA A 11 -61.04 1.34 5.49
C ALA A 11 -59.74 1.31 4.67
N SER A 12 -59.36 0.12 4.21
CA SER A 12 -58.80 -0.25 2.90
C SER A 12 -57.91 0.72 2.07
N ALA A 13 -56.67 0.25 1.86
CA ALA A 13 -55.97 0.03 0.57
C ALA A 13 -55.69 1.18 -0.42
N SER A 14 -54.39 1.41 -0.68
CA SER A 14 -53.83 1.37 -2.05
C SER A 14 -52.31 1.20 -2.03
N ARG A 15 -51.80 0.28 -2.84
CA ARG A 15 -50.37 0.05 -3.14
C ARG A 15 -49.92 0.93 -4.30
N ARG A 16 -48.69 1.45 -4.21
CA ARG A 16 -47.70 1.75 -5.28
C ARG A 16 -46.79 2.86 -4.71
N GLY A 17 -45.48 2.89 -4.87
CA GLY A 17 -44.51 2.05 -5.55
C GLY A 17 -43.15 2.69 -5.22
N GLN A 18 -42.09 1.89 -5.18
CA GLN A 18 -40.72 2.38 -5.08
C GLN A 18 -40.43 3.30 -6.27
N GLU A 19 -39.85 4.47 -6.03
CA GLU A 19 -39.04 5.16 -7.01
C GLU A 19 -37.61 5.20 -6.48
N SER A 20 -36.79 4.38 -7.12
CA SER A 20 -35.33 4.41 -7.11
C SER A 20 -34.87 5.65 -7.87
N ASP A 21 -34.07 6.50 -7.22
CA ASP A 21 -33.28 7.52 -7.91
C ASP A 21 -32.17 6.81 -8.72
N GLU A 22 -32.51 6.37 -9.93
CA GLU A 22 -31.54 6.00 -10.96
C GLU A 22 -31.03 7.29 -11.60
N LEU A 23 -29.74 7.60 -11.36
CA LEU A 23 -29.04 8.69 -12.02
C LEU A 23 -28.77 8.31 -13.48
N GLU A 24 -29.42 8.99 -14.43
CA GLU A 24 -29.12 8.88 -15.86
C GLU A 24 -27.71 9.44 -16.16
N ILE A 25 -26.85 8.62 -16.75
CA ILE A 25 -25.53 9.04 -17.24
C ILE A 25 -25.69 9.45 -18.71
N ASP A 26 -25.47 10.73 -18.99
CA ASP A 26 -25.44 11.30 -20.33
C ASP A 26 -24.23 10.78 -21.12
N HIS A 27 -24.49 10.11 -22.24
CA HIS A 27 -23.48 9.63 -23.17
C HIS A 27 -23.34 10.60 -24.34
N GLY A 28 -22.35 11.49 -24.26
CA GLY A 28 -21.90 12.22 -25.43
C GLY A 28 -20.76 13.16 -25.08
N TYR A 29 -19.55 12.81 -25.52
CA TYR A 29 -18.70 13.63 -26.39
C TYR A 29 -17.47 12.79 -26.74
N ASP A 30 -17.47 12.22 -27.96
CA ASP A 30 -16.27 11.72 -28.60
C ASP A 30 -15.32 12.91 -28.80
N THR A 31 -14.19 12.89 -28.11
CA THR A 31 -13.02 13.67 -28.50
C THR A 31 -11.86 12.70 -28.60
N GLU A 32 -11.57 12.30 -29.84
CA GLU A 32 -10.28 11.73 -30.21
C GLU A 32 -9.22 12.80 -29.93
N ASP A 33 -8.49 12.67 -28.83
CA ASP A 33 -7.21 13.37 -28.65
C ASP A 33 -6.09 12.36 -28.56
N SER A 34 -5.23 12.45 -29.57
CA SER A 34 -4.05 11.64 -29.81
C SER A 34 -2.86 12.16 -29.01
N GLY A 35 -2.16 11.25 -28.33
CA GLY A 35 -0.72 11.36 -28.15
C GLY A 35 -0.21 11.75 -26.76
N PHE A 36 -0.29 10.82 -25.82
CA PHE A 36 0.73 10.67 -24.79
C PHE A 36 1.05 9.18 -24.65
N GLU A 37 2.09 8.70 -25.34
CA GLU A 37 2.87 7.57 -24.83
C GLU A 37 3.66 8.08 -23.62
N GLN A 38 2.94 8.33 -22.52
CA GLN A 38 3.53 8.28 -21.21
C GLN A 38 3.65 6.78 -20.93
N ASP A 39 4.85 6.28 -20.68
CA ASP A 39 5.06 4.95 -20.08
C ASP A 39 4.17 4.89 -18.84
N SER A 40 2.94 4.41 -19.01
CA SER A 40 1.95 4.45 -17.96
C SER A 40 2.45 3.49 -16.92
N VAL A 41 2.83 4.01 -15.75
CA VAL A 41 3.11 3.16 -14.59
C VAL A 41 1.78 2.48 -14.25
N LEU A 42 1.61 1.25 -14.73
CA LEU A 42 0.40 0.48 -14.53
C LEU A 42 0.40 -0.06 -13.10
N THR A 43 -0.10 0.74 -12.17
CA THR A 43 -0.54 0.25 -10.87
C THR A 43 -1.98 -0.24 -11.00
N GLN A 44 -2.29 -1.36 -10.35
CA GLN A 44 -3.65 -1.88 -10.28
C GLN A 44 -4.08 -1.92 -8.83
N SER A 45 -5.39 -1.76 -8.59
CA SER A 45 -5.96 -1.91 -7.26
C SER A 45 -5.69 -3.30 -6.70
N VAL A 46 -5.33 -3.35 -5.42
CA VAL A 46 -5.08 -4.59 -4.68
C VAL A 46 -6.35 -5.44 -4.64
N ARG A 47 -6.25 -6.71 -5.04
CA ARG A 47 -7.35 -7.68 -4.92
C ARG A 47 -7.56 -8.05 -3.46
N SER A 48 -8.82 -8.25 -3.06
CA SER A 48 -9.17 -8.66 -1.68
C SER A 48 -8.47 -9.93 -1.22
N SER A 49 -8.15 -10.85 -2.15
CA SER A 49 -7.41 -12.08 -1.87
C SER A 49 -6.01 -11.84 -1.29
N ILE A 50 -5.39 -10.68 -1.52
CA ILE A 50 -4.05 -10.37 -1.00
C ILE A 50 -4.08 -10.16 0.53
N TYR A 51 -5.24 -9.80 1.09
CA TYR A 51 -5.46 -9.71 2.54
C TYR A 51 -5.83 -11.05 3.19
N GLN A 52 -6.04 -12.11 2.40
CA GLN A 52 -6.31 -13.46 2.93
C GLN A 52 -4.99 -14.15 3.29
N TYR A 53 -4.32 -13.64 4.33
CA TYR A 53 -3.02 -14.13 4.77
C TYR A 53 -3.01 -15.63 5.03
N LYS A 54 -1.88 -16.25 4.72
CA LYS A 54 -1.66 -17.66 5.01
C LYS A 54 -1.40 -17.83 6.50
N VAL A 55 -2.00 -18.85 7.10
CA VAL A 55 -1.78 -19.17 8.52
C VAL A 55 -1.02 -20.48 8.63
N GLU A 56 0.15 -20.44 9.26
CA GLU A 56 0.95 -21.63 9.57
C GLU A 56 1.48 -21.53 11.00
N ASN A 57 1.36 -22.62 11.77
CA ASN A 57 1.86 -22.68 13.16
C ASN A 57 1.39 -21.52 14.07
N GLY A 58 0.19 -20.98 13.81
CA GLY A 58 -0.37 -19.86 14.58
C GLY A 58 0.20 -18.48 14.23
N ARG A 59 1.02 -18.37 13.18
CA ARG A 59 1.54 -17.10 12.63
C ARG A 59 0.87 -16.81 11.29
N THR A 60 0.78 -15.54 10.91
CA THR A 60 0.31 -15.15 9.57
C THR A 60 1.48 -14.83 8.64
N TYR A 61 1.29 -15.07 7.35
CA TYR A 61 2.27 -14.85 6.28
C TYR A 61 1.59 -14.22 5.05
N HIS A 62 2.40 -13.61 4.19
CA HIS A 62 1.95 -12.93 2.99
C HIS A 62 1.23 -13.88 2.03
N ALA A 63 0.15 -13.39 1.40
CA ALA A 63 -0.65 -14.16 0.44
C ALA A 63 -0.23 -13.91 -1.02
N TYR A 64 0.23 -12.70 -1.33
CA TYR A 64 0.73 -12.35 -2.67
C TYR A 64 2.04 -13.09 -2.93
N LYS A 65 2.10 -13.90 -3.99
CA LYS A 65 3.25 -14.78 -4.27
C LYS A 65 3.71 -15.54 -3.03
N GLU A 66 2.78 -16.31 -2.49
CA GLU A 66 3.01 -17.19 -1.35
C GLU A 66 4.35 -17.95 -1.45
N GLY A 67 5.09 -18.01 -0.35
CA GLY A 67 6.35 -18.74 -0.25
C GLY A 67 7.60 -18.00 -0.75
N GLN A 68 7.45 -16.80 -1.32
CA GLN A 68 8.61 -15.97 -1.70
C GLN A 68 9.40 -15.43 -0.49
N TYR A 69 8.72 -15.20 0.64
CA TYR A 69 9.35 -14.72 1.88
C TYR A 69 8.96 -15.61 3.06
N PHE A 70 9.92 -15.87 3.95
CA PHE A 70 9.76 -16.90 5.00
C PHE A 70 9.38 -16.31 6.36
N MET A 71 9.49 -15.00 6.55
CA MET A 71 9.13 -14.37 7.83
C MET A 71 7.62 -14.09 7.90
N PRO A 72 7.05 -14.14 9.12
CA PRO A 72 5.64 -13.84 9.35
C PRO A 72 5.30 -12.37 9.08
N ASN A 73 4.01 -12.02 9.13
CA ASN A 73 3.49 -10.67 8.93
C ASN A 73 2.43 -10.29 9.98
N ASP A 74 2.52 -10.88 11.17
CA ASP A 74 1.62 -10.60 12.29
C ASP A 74 2.16 -9.50 13.22
N ALA A 75 1.32 -9.09 14.17
CA ALA A 75 1.62 -8.01 15.11
C ALA A 75 2.95 -8.19 15.87
N ALA A 76 3.31 -9.42 16.25
CA ALA A 76 4.57 -9.69 16.93
C ALA A 76 5.78 -9.40 16.02
N GLU A 77 5.66 -9.70 14.74
CA GLU A 77 6.69 -9.37 13.75
C GLU A 77 6.72 -7.87 13.46
N HIS A 78 5.57 -7.20 13.42
CA HIS A 78 5.49 -5.75 13.27
C HIS A 78 6.28 -5.03 14.38
N GLU A 79 6.05 -5.41 15.64
CA GLU A 79 6.80 -4.87 16.79
C GLU A 79 8.31 -5.13 16.67
N ARG A 80 8.69 -6.34 16.23
CA ARG A 80 10.11 -6.70 16.01
C ARG A 80 10.75 -5.79 14.95
N MET A 81 10.05 -5.54 13.85
CA MET A 81 10.51 -4.68 12.75
C MET A 81 10.63 -3.22 13.18
N GLU A 82 9.64 -2.68 13.90
CA GLU A 82 9.72 -1.34 14.46
C GLU A 82 10.92 -1.18 15.41
N LEU A 83 11.13 -2.15 16.31
CA LEU A 83 12.27 -2.14 17.22
C LEU A 83 13.60 -2.20 16.45
N GLN A 84 13.65 -3.04 15.42
CA GLN A 84 14.83 -3.17 14.56
C GLN A 84 15.16 -1.87 13.85
N HIS A 85 14.16 -1.19 13.24
CA HIS A 85 14.35 0.12 12.63
C HIS A 85 14.83 1.15 13.65
N ARG A 86 14.18 1.26 14.81
CA ARG A 86 14.59 2.21 15.87
C ARG A 86 16.03 1.99 16.33
N ALA A 87 16.44 0.74 16.52
CA ALA A 87 17.81 0.40 16.89
C ALA A 87 18.80 0.82 15.80
N MET A 88 18.48 0.58 14.53
CA MET A 88 19.31 0.99 13.40
C MET A 88 19.38 2.51 13.23
N PHE A 89 18.26 3.21 13.39
CA PHE A 89 18.20 4.66 13.32
C PHE A 89 19.09 5.31 14.39
N LEU A 90 19.05 4.81 15.62
CA LEU A 90 19.93 5.26 16.69
C LEU A 90 21.41 4.92 16.41
N ALA A 91 21.69 3.70 15.94
CA ALA A 91 23.04 3.29 15.56
C ALA A 91 23.60 4.13 14.39
N ALA A 92 22.72 4.62 13.51
CA ALA A 92 23.03 5.52 12.43
C ALA A 92 23.20 7.00 12.89
N GLY A 93 23.20 7.28 14.19
CA GLY A 93 23.32 8.63 14.70
C GLY A 93 22.09 9.49 14.39
N SER A 94 20.90 8.87 14.36
CA SER A 94 19.63 9.53 14.02
C SER A 94 19.63 10.16 12.63
N GLN A 95 20.27 9.50 11.66
CA GLN A 95 20.24 9.87 10.24
C GLN A 95 19.36 8.87 9.49
N LEU A 96 18.42 9.35 8.67
CA LEU A 96 17.55 8.49 7.87
C LEU A 96 18.30 7.84 6.70
N PHE A 97 19.30 8.54 6.14
CA PHE A 97 20.18 8.03 5.09
C PHE A 97 21.52 8.77 5.12
N TYR A 98 22.56 8.14 4.57
CA TYR A 98 23.90 8.73 4.40
C TYR A 98 24.24 9.12 2.97
N ALA A 99 23.38 8.74 2.02
CA ALA A 99 23.60 9.03 0.62
C ALA A 99 23.73 10.55 0.42
N PRO A 100 24.73 11.04 -0.36
CA PRO A 100 24.98 12.47 -0.53
C PRO A 100 24.01 13.12 -1.53
N VAL A 101 22.71 12.85 -1.37
CA VAL A 101 21.63 13.36 -2.22
C VAL A 101 21.31 14.78 -1.78
N LYS A 102 21.29 15.73 -2.73
CA LYS A 102 21.05 17.15 -2.45
C LYS A 102 19.58 17.54 -2.57
N ASN A 103 18.92 17.02 -3.60
CA ASN A 103 17.51 17.26 -3.86
C ASN A 103 16.83 15.91 -3.92
N LEU A 104 15.91 15.66 -2.99
CA LEU A 104 15.06 14.48 -3.03
C LEU A 104 13.78 14.89 -3.79
N HIS A 105 13.53 14.27 -4.94
CA HIS A 105 12.30 14.44 -5.70
C HIS A 105 11.46 13.16 -5.68
N HIS A 106 12.08 11.99 -5.70
CA HIS A 106 11.39 10.71 -5.55
C HIS A 106 12.23 9.73 -4.72
N VAL A 107 11.59 9.11 -3.73
CA VAL A 107 12.21 8.10 -2.86
C VAL A 107 11.51 6.76 -3.03
N LEU A 108 12.31 5.69 -3.05
CA LEU A 108 11.84 4.31 -3.04
C LEU A 108 12.35 3.59 -1.79
N ASP A 109 11.46 2.95 -1.04
CA ASP A 109 11.78 2.04 0.07
C ASP A 109 11.44 0.60 -0.33
N LEU A 110 12.47 -0.22 -0.51
CA LEU A 110 12.35 -1.60 -0.97
C LEU A 110 12.27 -2.58 0.20
N GLY A 111 11.18 -3.34 0.27
CA GLY A 111 10.87 -4.16 1.44
C GLY A 111 10.52 -3.29 2.64
N THR A 112 9.62 -2.33 2.42
CA THR A 112 9.29 -1.28 3.40
C THR A 112 8.71 -1.86 4.69
N GLY A 113 8.19 -3.10 4.66
CA GLY A 113 7.67 -3.75 5.83
C GLY A 113 6.46 -3.01 6.38
N VAL A 114 6.46 -2.69 7.67
CA VAL A 114 5.42 -1.85 8.30
C VAL A 114 5.50 -0.36 7.91
N GLY A 115 6.54 0.04 7.17
CA GLY A 115 6.65 1.37 6.58
C GLY A 115 7.31 2.42 7.47
N THR A 116 7.89 2.06 8.62
CA THR A 116 8.38 3.04 9.61
C THR A 116 9.42 3.99 9.03
N TRP A 117 10.43 3.47 8.32
CA TRP A 117 11.46 4.32 7.69
C TRP A 117 10.86 5.25 6.63
N ALA A 118 9.99 4.73 5.77
CA ALA A 118 9.38 5.50 4.71
C ALA A 118 8.47 6.62 5.25
N ILE A 119 7.75 6.37 6.35
CA ILE A 119 6.98 7.39 7.07
C ILE A 119 7.90 8.46 7.65
N ASP A 120 8.98 8.07 8.33
CA ASP A 120 9.94 9.04 8.90
C ASP A 120 10.54 9.95 7.81
N VAL A 121 10.83 9.40 6.63
CA VAL A 121 11.32 10.19 5.46
C VAL A 121 10.23 11.08 4.89
N ALA A 122 9.00 10.57 4.75
CA ALA A 122 7.88 11.34 4.22
C ALA A 122 7.55 12.55 5.12
N ASP A 123 7.61 12.38 6.45
CA ASP A 123 7.42 13.45 7.42
C ASP A 123 8.58 14.47 7.40
N ALA A 124 9.83 14.00 7.24
CA ALA A 124 11.00 14.86 7.16
C ALA A 124 11.11 15.65 5.85
N HIS A 125 10.52 15.12 4.77
CA HIS A 125 10.52 15.70 3.42
C HIS A 125 9.10 15.74 2.82
N PRO A 126 8.19 16.59 3.33
CA PRO A 126 6.80 16.64 2.87
C PRO A 126 6.62 16.95 1.38
N GLU A 127 7.62 17.60 0.76
CA GLU A 127 7.67 17.91 -0.66
C GLU A 127 8.04 16.70 -1.56
N THR A 128 8.53 15.62 -0.97
CA THR A 128 9.07 14.46 -1.67
C THR A 128 8.08 13.31 -1.66
N PRO A 129 7.58 12.86 -2.82
CA PRO A 129 6.90 11.58 -2.96
C PRO A 129 7.76 10.38 -2.52
N VAL A 130 7.22 9.58 -1.61
CA VAL A 130 7.82 8.33 -1.13
C VAL A 130 6.99 7.14 -1.61
N THR A 131 7.65 6.13 -2.17
CA THR A 131 7.02 4.86 -2.56
C THR A 131 7.59 3.75 -1.67
N GLY A 132 6.76 3.11 -0.86
CA GLY A 132 7.15 1.90 -0.13
C GLY A 132 6.62 0.66 -0.83
N VAL A 133 7.50 -0.32 -1.06
CA VAL A 133 7.17 -1.58 -1.74
C VAL A 133 7.35 -2.75 -0.78
N ASP A 134 6.33 -3.61 -0.66
CA ASP A 134 6.41 -4.86 0.10
C ASP A 134 5.52 -5.94 -0.51
N LEU A 135 5.79 -7.21 -0.19
CA LEU A 135 4.92 -8.33 -0.58
C LEU A 135 3.62 -8.36 0.24
N SER A 136 3.66 -7.85 1.47
CA SER A 136 2.52 -7.83 2.40
C SER A 136 1.90 -6.45 2.50
N PRO A 137 0.57 -6.32 2.42
CA PRO A 137 -0.12 -5.08 2.75
C PRO A 137 -0.27 -4.91 4.27
N ILE A 138 0.83 -4.67 4.97
CA ILE A 138 0.88 -4.52 6.45
C ILE A 138 1.16 -3.08 6.89
N GLN A 139 1.19 -2.14 5.94
CA GLN A 139 1.44 -0.73 6.19
C GLN A 139 0.18 -0.05 6.76
N PRO A 140 0.33 1.04 7.53
CA PRO A 140 -0.80 1.73 8.12
C PRO A 140 -1.70 2.36 7.05
N THR A 141 -3.00 2.36 7.31
CA THR A 141 -4.01 3.01 6.47
C THR A 141 -4.01 4.54 6.60
N VAL A 142 -3.46 5.05 7.71
CA VAL A 142 -3.25 6.47 7.97
C VAL A 142 -1.75 6.72 7.94
N ALA A 143 -1.30 7.47 6.94
CA ALA A 143 0.10 7.80 6.72
C ALA A 143 0.22 9.23 6.14
N PRO A 144 1.42 9.81 6.05
CA PRO A 144 1.63 11.10 5.40
C PRO A 144 1.07 11.13 3.97
N PRO A 145 0.55 12.27 3.49
CA PRO A 145 -0.13 12.35 2.19
C PRO A 145 0.82 12.17 0.99
N ASN A 146 2.13 12.32 1.20
CA ASN A 146 3.18 12.16 0.19
C ASN A 146 3.74 10.74 0.12
N ILE A 147 3.16 9.76 0.83
CA ILE A 147 3.57 8.35 0.71
C ILE A 147 2.51 7.51 -0.02
N LYS A 148 2.98 6.55 -0.81
CA LYS A 148 2.16 5.49 -1.39
C LYS A 148 2.77 4.13 -1.12
N TRP A 149 1.90 3.13 -0.98
CA TRP A 149 2.28 1.74 -0.78
C TRP A 149 1.98 0.93 -2.04
N GLU A 150 2.96 0.16 -2.51
CA GLU A 150 2.81 -0.74 -3.64
C GLU A 150 3.05 -2.18 -3.17
N ILE A 151 2.08 -3.06 -3.45
CA ILE A 151 2.22 -4.48 -3.13
C ILE A 151 2.82 -5.18 -4.34
N ASP A 152 4.12 -5.41 -4.29
CA ASP A 152 4.85 -6.00 -5.41
C ASP A 152 6.12 -6.74 -4.98
N ASP A 153 6.61 -7.58 -5.88
CA ASP A 153 7.84 -8.34 -5.72
C ASP A 153 9.00 -7.61 -6.40
N VAL A 154 9.86 -7.02 -5.59
CA VAL A 154 11.05 -6.29 -6.08
C VAL A 154 12.08 -7.19 -6.79
N GLY A 155 11.92 -8.52 -6.71
CA GLY A 155 12.66 -9.50 -7.49
C GLY A 155 12.20 -9.59 -8.95
N ASP A 156 11.02 -9.11 -9.29
CA ASP A 156 10.50 -9.06 -10.66
C ASP A 156 11.13 -7.94 -11.49
N ARG A 157 10.69 -7.83 -12.76
CA ARG A 157 11.07 -6.71 -13.62
C ARG A 157 10.40 -5.44 -13.11
N TRP A 158 11.20 -4.46 -12.74
CA TRP A 158 10.69 -3.17 -12.26
C TRP A 158 10.00 -2.38 -13.38
N THR A 159 8.87 -1.75 -13.07
CA THR A 159 7.99 -1.04 -14.02
C THR A 159 8.11 0.47 -13.98
N TRP A 160 8.81 1.04 -12.99
CA TRP A 160 9.07 2.49 -12.94
C TRP A 160 9.96 2.95 -14.12
N PRO A 161 9.96 4.25 -14.46
CA PRO A 161 10.88 4.80 -15.45
C PRO A 161 12.36 4.65 -15.03
N LEU A 162 13.25 4.73 -16.02
CA LEU A 162 14.71 4.80 -15.77
C LEU A 162 15.07 6.11 -15.08
N ASN A 163 16.07 6.11 -14.19
CA ASN A 163 16.50 7.29 -13.44
C ASN A 163 15.36 8.03 -12.70
N HIS A 164 14.35 7.29 -12.23
CA HIS A 164 13.18 7.89 -11.61
C HIS A 164 13.39 8.30 -10.15
N PHE A 165 14.16 7.52 -9.38
CA PHE A 165 14.35 7.71 -7.94
C PHE A 165 15.71 8.33 -7.65
N ASP A 166 15.74 9.39 -6.83
CA ASP A 166 16.98 10.02 -6.36
C ASP A 166 17.61 9.25 -5.19
N LEU A 167 16.77 8.58 -4.42
CA LEU A 167 17.17 7.74 -3.30
C LEU A 167 16.38 6.42 -3.33
N ILE A 168 17.12 5.32 -3.35
CA ILE A 168 16.58 3.98 -3.12
C ILE A 168 17.14 3.49 -1.80
N TYR A 169 16.24 3.19 -0.86
CA TYR A 169 16.56 2.62 0.43
C TYR A 169 16.19 1.13 0.45
N SER A 170 17.03 0.35 1.10
CA SER A 170 16.89 -1.10 1.20
C SER A 170 17.57 -1.55 2.49
N GLN A 171 16.78 -1.69 3.56
CA GLN A 171 17.26 -2.17 4.85
C GLN A 171 16.92 -3.65 5.02
N PHE A 172 17.86 -4.47 5.49
CA PHE A 172 17.66 -5.90 5.78
C PHE A 172 17.20 -6.81 4.63
N MET A 173 17.07 -6.29 3.40
CA MET A 173 16.73 -7.08 2.20
C MET A 173 17.81 -8.10 1.80
N LEU A 174 19.06 -7.88 2.23
CA LEU A 174 20.18 -8.80 1.98
C LEU A 174 20.09 -10.08 2.83
N SER A 175 19.17 -10.14 3.80
CA SER A 175 19.01 -11.25 4.74
C SER A 175 18.01 -12.30 4.26
N GLY A 176 18.16 -12.75 3.02
CA GLY A 176 17.38 -13.87 2.45
C GLY A 176 16.06 -13.48 1.78
N SER A 177 15.80 -12.18 1.55
CA SER A 177 14.57 -11.70 0.90
C SER A 177 14.66 -11.69 -0.64
N ILE A 178 15.87 -11.74 -1.20
CA ILE A 178 16.12 -11.61 -2.65
C ILE A 178 16.85 -12.83 -3.17
N ALA A 179 16.31 -13.47 -4.21
CA ALA A 179 16.92 -14.65 -4.83
C ALA A 179 18.08 -14.31 -5.80
N ASP A 180 17.99 -13.18 -6.52
CA ASP A 180 19.00 -12.74 -7.51
C ASP A 180 19.44 -11.30 -7.20
N PHE A 181 20.45 -11.17 -6.33
CA PHE A 181 21.03 -9.87 -5.99
C PHE A 181 21.64 -9.13 -7.20
N PRO A 182 22.38 -9.77 -8.12
CA PRO A 182 22.86 -9.10 -9.32
C PRO A 182 21.75 -8.45 -10.14
N LYS A 183 20.61 -9.12 -10.35
CA LYS A 183 19.44 -8.53 -11.02
C LYS A 183 18.89 -7.37 -10.20
N TYR A 184 18.68 -7.57 -8.91
CA TYR A 184 18.15 -6.55 -8.01
C TYR A 184 18.98 -5.25 -8.05
N PHE A 185 20.30 -5.33 -7.91
CA PHE A 185 21.17 -4.16 -8.01
C PHE A 185 21.18 -3.54 -9.40
N ARG A 186 21.21 -4.34 -10.48
CA ARG A 186 21.10 -3.78 -11.85
C ARG A 186 19.83 -2.96 -12.04
N GLN A 187 18.72 -3.39 -11.44
CA GLN A 187 17.47 -2.63 -11.50
C GLN A 187 17.50 -1.38 -10.62
N ALA A 188 18.15 -1.44 -9.44
CA ALA A 188 18.33 -0.28 -8.58
C ALA A 188 19.18 0.84 -9.21
N PHE A 189 20.15 0.48 -10.06
CA PHE A 189 21.07 1.44 -10.70
C PHE A 189 20.66 1.86 -12.13
N ARG A 190 19.44 1.56 -12.56
CA ARG A 190 19.02 1.77 -13.96
C ARG A 190 18.54 3.19 -14.29
#